data_AF-A0A963SJZ6-F1
#
_entry.id   AF-A0A963SJZ6-F1
#
_cell.length_a   1.000
_cell.length_b   1.000
_cell.length_c   1.000
_cell.angle_alpha   90.00
_cell.angle_beta   90.00
_cell.angle_gamma   90.00
#
_symmetry.space_group_name_H-M   'P 1'
#
loop_
_entity.id
_entity.type
_entity.pdbx_description
1 polymer ?
#
loop_
_entity_poly.entity_id
_entity_poly.type
_entity_poly.pdbx_seq_one_letter_code
_entity_poly.pdbx_strand_id
1 'polypeptide(L)' 'IKTGSLARSDRLAKYNQLIRIEEELGDSAHYLGAACFGN' A
#
# COMPACT_ATOMS: atom_id res chain seq x y z
N ILE A 1 3.23 3.75 -4.09
CA ILE A 1 2.57 5.04 -3.77
C ILE A 1 3.51 5.86 -2.89
N LYS A 2 3.85 7.10 -3.27
CA LYS A 2 4.66 7.99 -2.40
C LYS A 2 3.74 8.84 -1.52
N THR A 3 3.45 8.36 -0.32
CA THR A 3 2.83 9.11 0.77
C THR A 3 3.92 9.28 1.83
N GLY A 4 4.32 10.51 2.19
CA GLY A 4 5.57 10.77 2.95
C GLY A 4 5.67 10.15 4.35
N SER A 5 6.59 10.62 5.21
CA SER A 5 6.87 10.03 6.54
C SER A 5 5.64 9.74 7.43
N LEU A 6 5.77 8.69 8.25
CA LEU A 6 4.72 7.98 9.01
C LEU A 6 4.05 8.76 10.15
N ALA A 7 4.44 10.01 10.41
CA ALA A 7 4.08 10.74 11.64
C ALA A 7 2.78 11.58 11.58
N ARG A 8 1.91 11.39 10.59
CA ARG A 8 0.68 12.19 10.41
C ARG A 8 -0.54 11.29 10.15
N SER A 9 -1.66 11.54 10.85
CA SER A 9 -2.89 10.73 10.80
C SER A 9 -3.49 10.58 9.40
N ASP A 10 -3.40 11.60 8.54
CA ASP A 10 -3.89 11.55 7.15
C ASP A 10 -3.17 10.47 6.32
N ARG A 11 -1.89 10.21 6.62
CA ARG A 11 -1.11 9.17 5.94
C ARG A 11 -1.39 7.79 6.51
N LEU A 12 -1.60 7.71 7.83
CA LEU A 12 -2.05 6.48 8.48
C LEU A 12 -3.37 6.00 7.85
N ALA A 13 -4.28 6.92 7.54
CA ALA A 13 -5.53 6.59 6.83
C ALA A 13 -5.27 5.97 5.45
N LYS A 14 -4.26 6.42 4.70
CA LYS A 14 -3.88 5.83 3.41
C LYS A 14 -3.27 4.44 3.57
N TYR A 15 -2.40 4.23 4.55
CA TYR A 15 -1.87 2.89 4.85
C TYR A 15 -2.96 1.92 5.30
N ASN A 16 -3.85 2.35 6.19
CA ASN A 16 -4.98 1.55 6.64
C ASN A 16 -5.93 1.18 5.50
N GLN A 17 -6.10 2.07 4.52
CA GLN A 17 -6.85 1.76 3.30
C GLN A 17 -6.17 0.67 2.47
N LEU A 18 -4.84 0.73 2.30
CA LEU A 18 -4.10 -0.32 1.59
C LEU A 18 -4.20 -1.67 2.29
N ILE A 19 -4.13 -1.69 3.63
CA ILE A 19 -4.30 -2.92 4.42
C ILE A 19 -5.70 -3.51 4.20
N ARG A 20 -6.75 -2.68 4.23
CA ARG A 20 -8.13 -3.16 3.96
C ARG A 20 -8.28 -3.71 2.55
N ILE A 21 -7.67 -3.06 1.56
CA ILE A 21 -7.68 -3.53 0.16
C ILE A 21 -6.93 -4.86 0.03
N GLU A 22 -5.81 -5.03 0.73
CA GLU A 22 -5.08 -6.30 0.78
C GLU A 22 -5.94 -7.41 1.41
N GLU A 23 -6.58 -7.13 2.55
CA GLU A 23 -7.49 -8.08 3.22
C GLU A 23 -8.69 -8.46 2.34
N GLU A 24 -9.25 -7.51 1.57
CA GLU A 24 -10.36 -7.75 0.64
C GLU A 24 -9.93 -8.58 -0.58
N LEU A 25 -8.72 -8.35 -1.10
CA LEU A 25 -8.19 -9.09 -2.25
C LEU A 25 -7.68 -10.49 -1.88
N GLY A 26 -7.30 -10.72 -0.62
CA GLY A 26 -6.82 -12.02 -0.13
C GLY A 26 -5.71 -12.60 -1.01
N ASP A 27 -5.89 -13.83 -1.48
CA ASP A 27 -4.91 -14.53 -2.32
C ASP A 27 -4.67 -13.88 -3.70
N SER A 28 -5.55 -12.95 -4.12
CA SER A 28 -5.38 -12.20 -5.37
C SER A 28 -4.52 -10.94 -5.19
N ALA A 29 -4.20 -10.55 -3.95
CA ALA A 29 -3.33 -9.42 -3.68
C ALA A 29 -1.88 -9.75 -4.06
N HIS A 30 -1.25 -8.90 -4.87
CA HIS A 30 0.14 -9.11 -5.27
C HIS A 30 0.97 -7.83 -5.11
N TYR A 31 2.00 -7.90 -4.26
CA TYR A 31 2.96 -6.82 -4.07
C TYR A 31 4.18 -7.01 -4.97
N LEU A 32 4.23 -6.21 -6.05
CA LEU A 32 5.27 -6.34 -7.10
C LEU A 32 6.67 -5.84 -6.68
N GLY A 33 6.80 -5.14 -5.53
CA GLY A 33 8.10 -4.67 -5.03
C GLY A 33 8.94 -3.95 -6.09
N ALA A 34 10.18 -4.43 -6.29
CA ALA A 34 11.11 -3.86 -7.27
C ALA A 34 10.72 -4.12 -8.72
N ALA A 35 9.93 -5.16 -9.02
CA ALA A 35 9.42 -5.42 -10.36
C ALA A 35 8.41 -4.36 -10.83
N CYS A 36 7.92 -3.52 -9.92
CA CYS A 36 7.10 -2.37 -10.24
C CYS A 36 7.89 -1.25 -10.95
N PHE A 37 9.22 -1.27 -10.88
CA PHE A 37 10.10 -0.37 -11.64
C PHE A 37 10.47 -1.08 -12.95
N GLY A 38 9.51 -1.17 -13.88
CA GLY A 38 9.81 -1.61 -15.25
C GLY A 38 10.84 -0.67 -15.90
N ASN A 39 11.82 -1.25 -16.60
CA ASN A 39 12.86 -0.52 -17.35
C ASN A 39 12.28 0.39 -18.42
#